data_AF-E3FSL9-F1
#
_entry.id   AF-E3FSL9-F1
#
_cell.length_a   1.000
_cell.length_b   1.000
_cell.length_c   1.000
_cell.angle_alpha   90.00
_cell.angle_beta   90.00
_cell.angle_gamma   90.00
#
_symmetry.space_group_name_H-M   'P 1'
#
loop_
_entity.id
_entity.type
_entity.pdbx_description
1 polymer ?
#
loop_
_entity_poly.entity_id
_entity_poly.type
_entity_poly.pdbx_seq_one_letter_code
_entity_poly.pdbx_strand_id
1 'polypeptide(L)'
;MAPAFDVSQLSPATLAEALRSLPPRAGTLLRRRLARGEALEDCATFYGVSLEAFSTHLLREALALTARTGGQSREPVSAEEEAAWTRQLSAALGRPSASVSPALADTVALCQRLLAIGPAVESTLDALDREEALSPRRRREDILRRGVVVLLLALASYLYWTRPPDPAEPPVRSPPSAR
;
A
#
# COMPACT_ATOMS: atom_id res chain seq x y z
N MET A 1 23.99 7.67 26.43
CA MET A 1 24.21 6.67 25.36
C MET A 1 22.87 6.04 25.07
N ALA A 2 22.26 6.33 23.92
CA ALA A 2 21.04 5.65 23.51
C ALA A 2 21.35 4.17 23.24
N PRO A 3 20.45 3.23 23.55
CA PRO A 3 20.65 1.82 23.22
C PRO A 3 20.85 1.69 21.70
N ALA A 4 21.83 0.88 21.30
CA ALA A 4 22.02 0.52 19.90
C ALA A 4 20.74 -0.13 19.38
N PHE A 5 20.29 0.26 18.20
CA PHE A 5 19.14 -0.34 17.55
C PHE A 5 19.43 -1.82 17.28
N ASP A 6 18.78 -2.72 18.02
CA ASP A 6 18.95 -4.16 17.86
C ASP A 6 17.79 -4.76 17.07
N VAL A 7 18.02 -4.88 15.76
CA VAL A 7 17.07 -5.47 14.80
C VAL A 7 16.68 -6.91 15.19
N SER A 8 17.56 -7.62 15.90
CA SER A 8 17.33 -9.02 16.29
C SER A 8 16.18 -9.17 17.27
N GLN A 9 15.89 -8.13 18.05
CA GLN A 9 14.80 -8.08 19.03
C GLN A 9 13.45 -7.76 18.41
N LEU A 10 13.42 -7.33 17.14
CA LEU A 10 12.17 -7.04 16.44
C LEU A 10 11.41 -8.35 16.20
N SER A 11 10.24 -8.44 16.84
CA SER A 11 9.31 -9.55 16.67
C SER A 11 8.56 -9.43 15.33
N PRO A 12 8.03 -10.54 14.79
CA PRO A 12 7.19 -10.50 13.59
C PRO A 12 5.97 -9.58 13.75
N ALA A 13 5.38 -9.52 14.95
CA ALA A 13 4.24 -8.65 15.23
C ALA A 13 4.63 -7.16 15.18
N THR A 14 5.78 -6.79 15.74
CA THR A 14 6.29 -5.42 15.69
C THR A 14 6.55 -4.97 14.25
N LEU A 15 7.12 -5.86 13.43
CA LEU A 15 7.38 -5.57 12.02
C LEU A 15 6.10 -5.51 11.19
N ALA A 16 5.14 -6.40 11.46
CA ALA A 16 3.81 -6.34 10.83
C ALA A 16 3.14 -4.99 11.14
N GLU A 17 3.11 -4.57 12.41
CA GLU A 17 2.54 -3.28 12.79
C GLU A 17 3.26 -2.10 12.13
N ALA A 18 4.60 -2.14 12.10
CA ALA A 18 5.40 -1.12 11.43
C ALA A 18 5.06 -1.03 9.93
N LEU A 19 4.89 -2.16 9.23
CA LEU A 19 4.46 -2.20 7.83
C LEU A 19 3.03 -1.67 7.63
N ARG A 20 2.11 -1.95 8.56
CA ARG A 20 0.73 -1.44 8.51
C ARG A 20 0.64 0.06 8.77
N SER A 21 1.57 0.60 9.55
CA SER A 21 1.64 2.03 9.85
C SER A 21 2.10 2.88 8.66
N LEU A 22 2.65 2.27 7.61
CA LEU A 22 3.09 2.94 6.40
C LEU A 22 1.91 3.29 5.47
N PRO A 23 2.09 4.25 4.55
CA PRO A 23 1.15 4.47 3.47
C PRO A 23 0.87 3.14 2.71
N PRO A 24 -0.38 2.89 2.26
CA PRO A 24 -0.75 1.59 1.70
C PRO A 24 0.19 1.13 0.58
N ARG A 25 0.54 2.03 -0.34
CA ARG A 25 1.44 1.72 -1.46
C ARG A 25 2.84 1.31 -0.99
N ALA A 26 3.40 2.03 -0.03
CA ALA A 26 4.71 1.74 0.56
C ALA A 26 4.71 0.40 1.31
N GLY A 27 3.71 0.18 2.16
CA GLY A 27 3.54 -1.08 2.88
C GLY A 27 3.42 -2.27 1.93
N THR A 28 2.63 -2.15 0.85
CA THR A 28 2.45 -3.24 -0.12
C THR A 28 3.74 -3.54 -0.88
N LEU A 29 4.52 -2.51 -1.22
CA LEU A 29 5.80 -2.65 -1.92
C LEU A 29 6.81 -3.41 -1.04
N LEU A 30 7.00 -2.97 0.20
CA LEU A 30 7.90 -3.62 1.15
C LEU A 30 7.44 -5.02 1.50
N ARG A 31 6.12 -5.23 1.64
CA ARG A 31 5.51 -6.54 1.88
C ARG A 31 5.84 -7.53 0.76
N ARG A 32 5.62 -7.17 -0.51
CA ARG A 32 5.97 -8.03 -1.66
C ARG A 32 7.46 -8.35 -1.71
N ARG A 33 8.31 -7.33 -1.62
CA ARG A 33 9.75 -7.53 -1.80
C ARG A 33 10.42 -8.22 -0.62
N LEU A 34 10.09 -7.82 0.61
CA LEU A 34 10.81 -8.19 1.83
C LEU A 34 10.08 -9.26 2.66
N ALA A 35 8.75 -9.27 2.70
CA ALA A 35 8.02 -10.29 3.48
C ALA A 35 7.70 -11.54 2.64
N ARG A 36 7.32 -11.36 1.37
CA ARG A 36 7.10 -12.47 0.42
C ARG A 36 8.35 -12.93 -0.31
N GLY A 37 9.42 -12.13 -0.28
CA GLY A 37 10.70 -12.47 -0.90
C GLY A 37 10.67 -12.51 -2.43
N GLU A 38 9.73 -11.80 -3.06
CA GLU A 38 9.66 -11.73 -4.53
C GLU A 38 10.94 -11.11 -5.13
N ALA A 39 11.28 -11.51 -6.36
CA ALA A 39 12.42 -10.93 -7.06
C ALA A 39 12.19 -9.44 -7.39
N LEU A 40 13.28 -8.67 -7.50
CA LEU A 40 13.19 -7.24 -7.80
C LEU A 40 12.55 -7.00 -9.17
N GLU A 41 12.88 -7.83 -10.14
CA GLU A 41 12.40 -7.78 -11.51
C GLU A 41 10.89 -8.06 -11.59
N ASP A 42 10.41 -9.03 -10.83
CA ASP A 42 8.98 -9.37 -10.75
C ASP A 42 8.19 -8.24 -10.11
N CYS A 43 8.73 -7.65 -9.04
CA CYS A 43 8.12 -6.48 -8.40
C CYS A 43 8.08 -5.27 -9.35
N ALA A 44 9.19 -4.95 -10.03
CA ALA A 44 9.24 -3.84 -10.98
C ALA A 44 8.21 -4.01 -12.11
N THR A 45 8.10 -5.22 -12.64
CA THR A 45 7.11 -5.61 -13.65
C THR A 45 5.68 -5.45 -13.12
N PHE A 46 5.40 -5.92 -11.91
CA PHE A 46 4.09 -5.81 -11.28
C PHE A 46 3.63 -4.35 -11.13
N TYR A 47 4.55 -3.44 -10.82
CA TYR A 47 4.26 -2.00 -10.70
C TYR A 47 4.34 -1.23 -12.02
N GLY A 48 4.75 -1.87 -13.13
CA GLY A 48 4.89 -1.24 -14.43
C GLY A 48 5.96 -0.14 -14.47
N VAL A 49 7.04 -0.29 -13.70
CA VAL A 49 8.13 0.69 -13.59
C VAL A 49 9.47 0.06 -13.98
N SER A 50 10.47 0.89 -14.28
CA SER A 50 11.83 0.38 -14.49
C SER A 50 12.41 -0.22 -13.20
N LEU A 51 13.33 -1.17 -13.35
CA LEU A 51 14.03 -1.79 -12.22
C LEU A 51 14.76 -0.76 -11.36
N GLU A 52 15.39 0.24 -11.99
CA GLU A 52 16.08 1.32 -11.28
C GLU A 52 15.10 2.17 -10.47
N ALA A 53 13.99 2.59 -11.07
CA ALA A 53 12.97 3.36 -10.37
C ALA A 53 12.38 2.57 -9.20
N PHE A 54 12.10 1.28 -9.39
CA PHE A 54 11.65 0.40 -8.33
C PHE A 54 12.67 0.32 -7.18
N SER A 55 13.96 0.17 -7.50
CA SER A 55 15.03 0.05 -6.50
C SER A 55 15.22 1.33 -5.70
N THR A 56 15.12 2.51 -6.33
CA THR A 56 15.14 3.79 -5.63
C THR A 56 13.91 3.97 -4.74
N HIS A 57 12.72 3.59 -5.21
CA HIS A 57 11.53 3.58 -4.37
C HIS A 57 11.68 2.64 -3.17
N LEU A 58 12.21 1.44 -3.38
CA LEU A 58 12.49 0.49 -2.31
C LEU A 58 13.43 1.08 -1.25
N LEU A 59 14.50 1.76 -1.68
CA LEU A 59 15.43 2.43 -0.77
C LEU A 59 14.72 3.46 0.11
N ARG A 60 13.97 4.38 -0.50
CA ARG A 60 13.25 5.45 0.23
C ARG A 60 12.29 4.88 1.27
N GLU A 61 11.50 3.88 0.89
CA GLU A 61 10.55 3.27 1.80
C GLU A 61 11.24 2.43 2.89
N ALA A 62 12.37 1.79 2.60
CA ALA A 62 13.17 1.08 3.58
C ALA A 62 13.80 2.04 4.62
N LEU A 63 14.28 3.20 4.17
CA LEU A 63 14.79 4.26 5.07
C LEU A 63 13.68 4.79 5.97
N ALA A 64 12.48 5.01 5.41
CA ALA A 64 11.31 5.46 6.17
C ALA A 64 10.86 4.42 7.21
N LEU A 65 10.86 3.14 6.84
CA LEU A 65 10.58 2.05 7.78
C LEU A 65 11.62 1.98 8.89
N THR A 66 12.89 2.11 8.55
CA THR A 66 14.01 2.10 9.53
C THR A 66 13.85 3.20 10.57
N ALA A 67 13.55 4.43 10.11
CA ALA A 67 13.29 5.56 10.98
C ALA A 67 12.10 5.29 11.94
N ARG A 68 11.03 4.68 11.43
CA ARG A 68 9.84 4.33 12.23
C ARG A 68 10.09 3.24 13.26
N THR A 69 10.97 2.28 12.96
CA THR A 69 11.35 1.23 13.90
C THR A 69 12.38 1.70 14.94
N GLY A 70 12.83 2.96 14.88
CA GLY A 70 13.80 3.53 15.81
C GLY A 70 15.27 3.30 15.44
N GLY A 71 15.54 2.85 14.21
CA GLY A 71 16.89 2.73 13.67
C GLY A 71 17.44 4.06 13.19
N GLN A 72 18.77 4.15 13.05
CA GLN A 72 19.40 5.32 12.48
C GLN A 72 19.18 5.33 10.97
N SER A 73 18.45 6.34 10.51
CA SER A 73 18.13 6.55 9.10
C SER A 73 18.27 8.02 8.79
N ARG A 74 18.95 8.33 7.68
CA ARG A 74 19.01 9.68 7.13
C ARG A 74 18.62 9.67 5.67
N GLU A 75 18.15 10.80 5.18
CA GLU A 75 17.93 10.99 3.76
C GLU A 75 19.27 11.17 3.02
N PRO A 76 19.36 10.69 1.76
CA PRO A 76 20.50 11.00 0.90
C PRO A 76 20.54 12.49 0.60
N VAL A 77 21.74 13.07 0.61
CA VAL A 77 21.96 14.51 0.41
C VAL A 77 21.99 14.87 -1.08
N SER A 78 22.33 13.91 -1.94
CA SER A 78 22.40 14.11 -3.40
C SER A 78 21.81 12.91 -4.16
N ALA A 79 21.44 13.16 -5.42
CA ALA A 79 20.98 12.10 -6.33
C ALA A 79 22.06 11.04 -6.60
N GLU A 80 23.34 11.44 -6.61
CA GLU A 80 24.47 10.51 -6.77
C GLU A 80 24.62 9.59 -5.56
N GLU A 81 24.45 10.15 -4.35
CA GLU A 81 24.44 9.38 -3.11
C GLU A 81 23.26 8.40 -3.09
N GLU A 82 22.07 8.86 -3.46
CA GLU A 82 20.88 8.02 -3.57
C GLU A 82 21.08 6.85 -4.56
N ALA A 83 21.66 7.12 -5.72
CA ALA A 83 21.96 6.08 -6.70
C ALA A 83 22.99 5.07 -6.17
N ALA A 84 24.03 5.54 -5.46
CA ALA A 84 25.01 4.66 -4.82
C ALA A 84 24.38 3.78 -3.73
N TRP A 85 23.53 4.38 -2.89
CA TRP A 85 22.80 3.69 -1.82
C TRP A 85 21.81 2.67 -2.37
N THR A 86 21.15 2.99 -3.48
CA THR A 86 20.24 2.08 -4.18
C THR A 86 20.99 0.82 -4.64
N ARG A 87 22.18 0.99 -5.22
CA ARG A 87 23.03 -0.13 -5.63
C ARG A 87 23.53 -0.94 -4.44
N GLN A 88 23.95 -0.28 -3.35
CA GLN A 88 24.41 -0.96 -2.14
C GLN A 88 23.31 -1.79 -1.48
N LEU A 89 22.11 -1.22 -1.33
CA LEU A 89 20.95 -1.94 -0.78
C LEU A 89 20.60 -3.14 -1.67
N SER A 90 20.48 -2.93 -2.98
CA SER A 90 20.15 -4.02 -3.92
C SER A 90 21.19 -5.15 -3.87
N ALA A 91 22.48 -4.79 -3.81
CA ALA A 91 23.57 -5.75 -3.66
C ALA A 91 23.51 -6.50 -2.32
N ALA A 92 23.25 -5.81 -1.21
CA ALA A 92 23.18 -6.40 0.12
C ALA A 92 21.97 -7.31 0.34
N LEU A 93 20.86 -7.06 -0.37
CA LEU A 93 19.69 -7.95 -0.37
C LEU A 93 19.89 -9.18 -1.26
N GLY A 94 20.71 -9.08 -2.31
CA GLY A 94 21.06 -10.23 -3.15
C GLY A 94 22.20 -11.07 -2.58
N ARG A 95 23.17 -10.44 -1.90
CA ARG A 95 24.34 -11.07 -1.30
C ARG A 95 24.61 -10.49 0.09
N PRO A 96 24.40 -11.26 1.17
CA PRO A 96 24.52 -10.76 2.55
C PRO A 96 25.89 -10.18 2.92
N SER A 97 26.95 -10.51 2.18
CA SER A 97 28.33 -10.10 2.44
C SER A 97 28.76 -8.82 1.69
N ALA A 98 27.84 -8.09 1.06
CA ALA A 98 28.18 -6.85 0.36
C ALA A 98 28.64 -5.76 1.34
N SER A 99 29.64 -4.96 0.96
CA SER A 99 30.06 -3.80 1.74
C SER A 99 28.99 -2.72 1.68
N VAL A 100 28.50 -2.26 2.83
CA VAL A 100 27.45 -1.24 2.95
C VAL A 100 28.01 -0.03 3.69
N SER A 101 27.58 1.17 3.27
CA SER A 101 27.87 2.41 4.00
C SER A 101 27.34 2.33 5.45
N PRO A 102 28.04 2.86 6.46
CA PRO A 102 27.56 2.89 7.84
C PRO A 102 26.18 3.54 7.99
N ALA A 103 25.87 4.53 7.15
CA ALA A 103 24.56 5.21 7.15
C ALA A 103 23.39 4.32 6.71
N LEU A 104 23.66 3.19 6.06
CA LEU A 104 22.67 2.23 5.59
C LEU A 104 22.65 0.92 6.40
N ALA A 105 23.56 0.77 7.37
CA ALA A 105 23.75 -0.49 8.08
C ALA A 105 22.46 -0.97 8.76
N ASP A 106 21.79 -0.08 9.50
CA ASP A 106 20.52 -0.37 10.18
C ASP A 106 19.40 -0.73 9.19
N THR A 107 19.32 -0.02 8.06
CA THR A 107 18.32 -0.27 7.01
C THR A 107 18.54 -1.62 6.34
N VAL A 108 19.78 -1.96 6.01
CA VAL A 108 20.11 -3.28 5.44
C VAL A 108 19.83 -4.39 6.44
N ALA A 109 20.24 -4.23 7.70
CA ALA A 109 19.98 -5.20 8.75
C ALA A 109 18.47 -5.44 8.94
N LEU A 110 17.66 -4.37 8.94
CA LEU A 110 16.21 -4.44 9.02
C LEU A 110 15.60 -5.18 7.82
N CYS A 111 16.04 -4.86 6.60
CA CYS A 111 15.54 -5.52 5.40
C CYS A 111 15.92 -7.00 5.35
N GLN A 112 17.14 -7.36 5.76
CA GLN A 112 17.60 -8.75 5.86
C GLN A 112 16.84 -9.51 6.94
N ARG A 113 16.55 -8.88 8.08
CA ARG A 113 15.69 -9.45 9.11
C ARG A 113 14.30 -9.72 8.56
N LEU A 114 13.68 -8.74 7.90
CA LEU A 114 12.36 -8.90 7.27
C LEU A 114 12.35 -10.04 6.26
N LEU A 115 13.38 -10.19 5.43
CA LEU A 115 13.52 -11.33 4.52
C LEU A 115 13.62 -12.65 5.27
N ALA A 116 14.38 -12.70 6.36
CA ALA A 116 14.60 -13.90 7.15
C ALA A 116 13.33 -14.36 7.89
N ILE A 117 12.53 -13.44 8.42
CA ILE A 117 11.28 -13.76 9.14
C ILE A 117 10.01 -13.45 8.32
N GLY A 118 10.16 -13.25 7.01
CA GLY A 118 9.12 -12.79 6.10
C GLY A 118 7.83 -13.62 6.16
N PRO A 119 7.90 -14.97 6.08
CA PRO A 119 6.70 -15.80 6.18
C PRO A 119 5.92 -15.63 7.50
N ALA A 120 6.62 -15.41 8.62
CA ALA A 120 5.98 -15.16 9.91
C ALA A 120 5.30 -13.79 9.94
N VAL A 121 5.94 -12.77 9.36
CA VAL A 121 5.36 -11.42 9.21
C VAL A 121 4.13 -11.46 8.30
N GLU A 122 4.18 -12.13 7.15
CA GLU A 122 3.02 -12.36 6.26
C GLU A 122 1.88 -13.03 7.01
N SER A 123 2.15 -14.11 7.74
CA SER A 123 1.11 -14.82 8.49
C SER A 123 0.43 -13.94 9.54
N THR A 124 1.20 -13.01 10.13
CA THR A 124 0.70 -12.05 11.12
C THR A 124 -0.15 -10.98 10.45
N LEU A 125 0.30 -10.43 9.32
CA LEU A 125 -0.48 -9.49 8.51
C LEU A 125 -1.80 -10.10 8.04
N ASP A 126 -1.77 -11.34 7.55
CA ASP A 126 -2.99 -12.05 7.11
C ASP A 126 -3.94 -12.37 8.27
N ALA A 127 -3.42 -12.61 9.48
CA ALA A 127 -4.24 -12.79 10.67
C ALA A 127 -4.93 -11.47 11.06
N LEU A 128 -4.19 -10.35 11.06
CA LEU A 128 -4.72 -9.02 11.35
C LEU A 128 -5.78 -8.59 10.31
N ASP A 129 -5.51 -8.82 9.02
CA ASP A 129 -6.47 -8.52 7.94
C ASP A 129 -7.77 -9.33 8.11
N ARG A 130 -7.67 -10.60 8.56
CA ARG A 130 -8.82 -11.45 8.88
C ARG A 130 -9.60 -10.95 10.10
N GLU A 131 -8.91 -10.56 11.16
CA GLU A 131 -9.55 -9.99 12.35
C GLU A 131 -10.30 -8.69 12.02
N GLU A 132 -9.73 -7.84 11.18
CA GLU A 132 -10.40 -6.63 10.71
C GLU A 132 -11.59 -6.92 9.78
N ALA A 133 -11.49 -7.94 8.94
CA ALA A 133 -12.62 -8.40 8.12
C ALA A 133 -13.77 -8.93 8.99
N LEU A 134 -13.46 -9.57 10.12
CA LEU A 134 -14.44 -10.09 11.07
C LEU A 134 -14.92 -9.06 12.09
N SER A 135 -14.33 -7.85 12.10
CA SER A 135 -14.67 -6.81 13.06
C SER A 135 -16.14 -6.39 12.96
N PRO A 136 -16.87 -6.32 14.10
CA PRO A 136 -18.28 -5.92 14.12
C PRO A 136 -18.50 -4.49 13.60
N ARG A 137 -17.46 -3.65 13.61
CA ARG A 137 -17.51 -2.28 13.08
C ARG A 137 -17.75 -2.26 11.56
N ARG A 138 -17.02 -3.10 10.82
CA ARG A 138 -17.16 -3.22 9.36
C ARG A 138 -18.54 -3.78 8.99
N ARG A 139 -19.03 -4.74 9.78
CA ARG A 139 -20.39 -5.29 9.62
C ARG A 139 -21.48 -4.22 9.80
N ARG A 140 -21.31 -3.28 10.75
CA ARG A 140 -22.23 -2.15 10.94
C ARG A 140 -22.18 -1.17 9.75
N GLU A 141 -20.98 -0.83 9.28
CA GLU A 141 -20.80 0.05 8.13
C GLU A 141 -21.40 -0.54 6.85
N ASP A 142 -21.23 -1.84 6.62
CA ASP A 142 -21.84 -2.53 5.47
C ASP A 142 -23.36 -2.58 5.55
N ILE A 143 -23.93 -2.81 6.75
CA ILE A 143 -25.38 -2.78 6.95
C ILE A 143 -25.92 -1.37 6.69
N LEU A 144 -25.25 -0.33 7.19
CA LEU A 144 -25.63 1.07 6.94
C LEU A 144 -25.55 1.41 5.46
N ARG A 145 -24.45 1.05 4.78
CA ARG A 145 -24.27 1.28 3.34
C ARG A 145 -25.35 0.57 2.53
N ARG A 146 -25.66 -0.70 2.84
CA ARG A 146 -26.75 -1.44 2.18
C ARG A 146 -28.11 -0.80 2.46
N GLY A 147 -28.37 -0.33 3.68
CA GLY A 147 -29.58 0.39 4.03
C GLY A 147 -29.79 1.66 3.18
N VAL A 148 -28.72 2.45 2.98
CA VAL A 148 -28.75 3.63 2.12
C VAL A 148 -29.06 3.26 0.67
N VAL A 149 -28.43 2.21 0.13
CA VAL A 149 -28.69 1.75 -1.25
C VAL A 149 -30.14 1.31 -1.42
N VAL A 150 -30.67 0.52 -0.48
CA VAL A 150 -32.07 0.07 -0.51
C VAL A 150 -33.03 1.25 -0.41
N LEU A 151 -32.73 2.23 0.47
CA LEU A 151 -33.54 3.44 0.60
C LEU A 151 -33.57 4.25 -0.70
N LEU A 152 -32.40 4.46 -1.34
CA LEU A 152 -32.32 5.16 -2.63
C LEU A 152 -33.09 4.44 -3.74
N LEU A 153 -33.00 3.10 -3.80
CA LEU A 153 -33.76 2.30 -4.76
C LEU A 153 -35.27 2.36 -4.52
N ALA A 154 -35.68 2.33 -3.25
CA ALA A 154 -37.09 2.49 -2.87
C ALA A 154 -37.61 3.88 -3.25
N LEU A 155 -36.82 4.93 -2.99
CA LEU A 155 -37.18 6.31 -3.34
C LEU A 155 -37.24 6.51 -4.86
N ALA A 156 -36.29 5.95 -5.61
CA ALA A 156 -36.30 5.97 -7.07
C ALA A 156 -37.50 5.23 -7.65
N SER A 157 -37.84 4.06 -7.10
CA SER A 157 -39.02 3.30 -7.52
C SER A 157 -40.32 4.04 -7.18
N TYR A 158 -40.39 4.64 -6.00
CA TYR A 158 -41.53 5.45 -5.58
C TYR A 158 -41.72 6.68 -6.49
N LEU A 159 -40.64 7.40 -6.81
CA LEU A 159 -40.69 8.55 -7.71
C LEU A 159 -41.01 8.15 -9.15
N TYR A 160 -40.57 6.98 -9.60
CA TYR A 160 -40.94 6.43 -10.89
C TYR A 160 -42.45 6.16 -10.97
N TRP A 161 -43.03 5.58 -9.92
CA TRP A 161 -44.46 5.28 -9.87
C TRP A 161 -45.35 6.51 -9.65
N THR A 162 -44.87 7.50 -8.90
CA THR A 162 -45.62 8.74 -8.59
C THR A 162 -45.38 9.85 -9.59
N ARG A 163 -44.63 9.59 -10.68
CA ARG A 163 -44.36 10.56 -11.73
C ARG A 163 -45.69 10.96 -12.39
N PRO A 164 -46.12 12.24 -12.29
CA PRO A 164 -47.28 12.72 -13.01
C PRO A 164 -47.05 12.55 -14.52
N PRO A 165 -48.08 12.23 -15.31
CA PRO A 165 -47.93 12.17 -16.77
C PRO A 165 -47.38 13.50 -17.27
N ASP A 166 -46.34 13.45 -18.12
CA ASP A 166 -45.76 14.64 -18.74
C ASP A 166 -46.89 15.48 -19.36
N PRO A 167 -46.89 16.81 -19.19
CA PRO A 167 -47.85 17.66 -19.86
C PRO A 167 -47.68 17.45 -21.36
N ALA A 168 -48.76 17.04 -22.03
CA ALA A 168 -48.78 16.68 -23.44
C ALA A 168 -48.01 17.71 -24.29
N GLU A 169 -47.12 17.23 -25.16
CA GLU A 169 -46.39 18.08 -26.11
C GLU A 169 -47.38 18.98 -26.86
N PRO A 170 -47.12 20.30 -26.95
CA PRO A 170 -47.99 21.20 -27.69
C PRO A 170 -48.04 20.75 -29.15
N PRO A 171 -49.23 20.78 -29.79
CA PRO A 171 -49.41 20.22 -31.12
C PRO A 171 -48.50 20.94 -32.13
N VAL A 172 -47.68 20.16 -32.83
CA VAL A 172 -46.89 20.61 -33.97
C VAL A 172 -47.86 21.07 -35.05
N ARG A 173 -47.93 22.39 -35.29
CA ARG A 173 -48.69 22.95 -36.42
C ARG A 173 -48.02 22.52 -37.73
N SER A 174 -48.67 21.63 -38.48
CA SER A 174 -48.28 21.36 -39.86
C SER A 174 -48.49 22.61 -40.71
N PRO A 175 -47.51 23.02 -41.55
CA PRO A 175 -47.68 24.17 -42.43
C PRO A 175 -48.74 23.88 -43.51
N PRO A 176 -49.50 24.89 -43.95
CA PRO A 176 -50.56 24.71 -44.94
C PRO A 176 -49.97 24.29 -46.29
N SER A 177 -50.48 23.18 -46.83
CA SER A 177 -50.21 22.75 -48.21
C SER A 177 -50.78 23.78 -49.17
N ALA A 178 -49.92 24.47 -49.91
CA ALA A 178 -50.30 25.33 -51.02
C ALA A 178 -50.94 24.51 -52.15
N ARG A 179 -52.09 24.97 -52.64
CA ARG A 179 -52.68 24.61 -53.93
C ARG A 179 -53.09 25.91 -54.63
#